data_AF-A0AAE3NUY1-F1
#
_entry.id   AF-A0AAE3NUY1-F1
#
_cell.length_a   1.000
_cell.length_b   1.000
_cell.length_c   1.000
_cell.angle_alpha   90.00
_cell.angle_beta   90.00
_cell.angle_gamma   90.00
#
_symmetry.space_group_name_H-M   'P 1'
#
loop_
_entity.id
_entity.type
_entity.pdbx_description
1 polymer ?
#
loop_
_entity_poly.entity_id
_entity_poly.type
_entity_poly.pdbx_seq_one_letter_code
_entity_poly.pdbx_strand_id
1 'polypeptide(L)'
;MTEIAELQRRLSEALERIGGGVEALEAPRAAPAADPEELRRLTEALEAEKELTAQLEVRVRAQKEKTERQGRELQTEIDRLKQELADAEIQAQRMRRTNTQLRQSIQALREAAEEGVAEPHLINQAMSSELEGLRVAREGDRAEMDAILGELKPLLEETRDA
;
A
#
# COMPACT_ATOMS: atom_id res chain seq x y z
N MET A 1 31.92 -52.48 65.70
CA MET A 1 30.84 -52.11 66.67
C MET A 1 30.80 -50.60 66.89
N THR A 2 31.95 -49.91 67.07
CA THR A 2 32.02 -48.46 67.31
C THR A 2 31.66 -47.59 66.11
N GLU A 3 32.09 -47.95 64.89
CA GLU A 3 31.79 -47.19 63.67
C GLU A 3 30.29 -47.14 63.33
N ILE A 4 29.57 -48.24 63.60
CA ILE A 4 28.12 -48.31 63.37
C ILE A 4 27.38 -47.36 64.32
N ALA A 5 27.83 -47.26 65.58
CA ALA A 5 27.24 -46.33 66.55
C ALA A 5 27.50 -44.85 66.18
N GLU A 6 28.67 -44.55 65.63
CA GLU A 6 29.00 -43.19 65.17
C GLU A 6 28.20 -42.79 63.92
N LEU A 7 28.02 -43.72 62.97
CA LEU A 7 27.15 -43.54 61.82
C LEU A 7 25.69 -43.36 62.23
N GLN A 8 25.20 -44.12 63.22
CA GLN A 8 23.85 -43.97 63.77
C GLN A 8 23.67 -42.59 64.42
N ARG A 9 24.63 -42.11 65.21
CA ARG A 9 24.56 -40.77 65.82
C ARG A 9 24.48 -39.67 64.76
N ARG A 10 25.33 -39.75 63.73
CA ARG A 10 25.33 -38.80 62.60
C ARG A 10 24.04 -38.84 61.79
N LEU A 11 23.47 -40.03 61.58
CA LEU A 11 22.21 -40.16 60.86
C LEU A 11 21.05 -39.54 61.65
N SER A 12 20.99 -39.76 62.97
CA SER A 12 19.99 -39.13 63.83
C SER A 12 20.10 -37.60 63.83
N GLU A 13 21.31 -37.05 63.97
CA GLU A 13 21.55 -35.60 63.88
C GLU A 13 21.14 -35.03 62.50
N ALA A 14 21.43 -35.76 61.41
CA ALA A 14 21.04 -35.36 60.07
C ALA A 14 19.51 -35.41 59.88
N LEU A 15 18.84 -36.43 60.41
CA LEU A 15 17.40 -36.58 60.34
C LEU A 15 16.66 -35.54 61.19
N GLU A 16 17.15 -35.20 62.38
CA GLU A 16 16.59 -34.10 63.18
C GLU A 16 16.76 -32.75 62.46
N ARG A 17 17.91 -32.52 61.83
CA ARG A 17 18.16 -31.30 61.05
C ARG A 17 17.28 -31.22 59.81
N ILE A 18 17.02 -32.35 59.13
CA ILE A 18 16.09 -32.43 58.01
C ILE A 18 14.66 -32.21 58.52
N GLY A 19 14.27 -32.83 59.64
CA GLY A 19 12.96 -32.65 60.27
C GLY A 19 12.69 -31.18 60.59
N GLY A 20 13.60 -30.51 61.28
CA GLY A 20 13.49 -29.08 61.54
C GLY A 20 13.55 -28.21 60.27
N GLY A 21 14.27 -28.65 59.23
CA GLY A 21 14.28 -27.99 57.93
C GLY A 21 12.96 -28.12 57.17
N VAL A 22 12.30 -29.28 57.24
CA VAL A 22 10.99 -29.54 56.64
C VAL A 22 9.91 -28.79 57.40
N GLU A 23 9.94 -28.78 58.73
CA GLU A 23 9.02 -27.97 59.55
C GLU A 23 9.16 -26.47 59.26
N ALA A 24 10.38 -25.98 59.02
CA ALA A 24 10.62 -24.58 58.64
C ALA A 24 10.14 -24.27 57.20
N LEU A 25 10.08 -25.26 56.31
CA LEU A 25 9.55 -25.12 54.96
C LEU A 25 8.01 -25.24 54.91
N GLU A 26 7.44 -26.08 55.78
CA GLU A 26 5.99 -26.27 55.95
C GLU A 26 5.36 -25.18 56.81
N ALA A 27 6.14 -24.52 57.68
CA ALA A 27 5.70 -23.33 58.36
C ALA A 27 5.21 -22.32 57.32
N PRO A 28 3.96 -21.84 57.43
CA PRO A 28 3.42 -20.89 56.47
C PRO A 28 4.31 -19.65 56.52
N ARG A 29 5.17 -19.52 55.52
CA ARG A 29 5.94 -18.32 55.29
C ARG A 29 4.91 -17.26 54.98
N ALA A 30 4.56 -16.45 55.97
CA ALA A 30 3.72 -15.29 55.77
C ALA A 30 4.38 -14.47 54.66
N ALA A 31 3.82 -14.55 53.45
CA ALA A 31 4.14 -13.57 52.43
C ALA A 31 3.91 -12.20 53.10
N PRO A 32 4.80 -11.22 52.90
CA PRO A 32 4.51 -9.87 53.36
C PRO A 32 3.11 -9.54 52.85
N ALA A 33 2.16 -9.32 53.77
CA ALA A 33 0.81 -8.97 53.40
C ALA A 33 0.94 -7.67 52.60
N ALA A 34 0.67 -7.76 51.29
CA ALA A 34 0.72 -6.59 50.43
C ALA A 34 -0.19 -5.54 51.05
N ASP A 35 0.32 -4.32 51.21
CA ASP A 35 -0.42 -3.24 51.83
C ASP A 35 -1.74 -3.07 51.05
N PRO A 36 -2.91 -3.19 51.71
CA PRO A 36 -4.21 -3.07 51.03
C PRO A 36 -4.35 -1.76 50.24
N GLU A 37 -3.69 -0.69 50.67
CA GLU A 37 -3.66 0.58 49.95
C GLU A 37 -2.77 0.54 48.70
N GLU A 38 -1.65 -0.19 48.74
CA GLU A 38 -0.79 -0.41 47.56
C GLU A 38 -1.49 -1.29 46.52
N LEU A 39 -2.19 -2.34 46.95
CA LEU A 39 -3.01 -3.18 46.07
C LEU A 39 -4.12 -2.39 45.37
N ARG A 40 -4.79 -1.47 46.09
CA ARG A 40 -5.81 -0.58 45.50
C ARG A 40 -5.21 0.34 44.44
N ARG A 41 -4.10 1.01 44.74
CA ARG A 41 -3.40 1.89 43.79
C ARG A 41 -2.94 1.14 42.54
N LEU A 42 -2.38 -0.05 42.70
CA LEU A 42 -1.94 -0.88 41.57
C LEU A 42 -3.13 -1.34 40.72
N THR A 43 -4.26 -1.67 41.35
CA THR A 43 -5.48 -2.06 40.64
C THR A 43 -6.04 -0.88 39.84
N GLU A 44 -6.12 0.31 40.44
CA GLU A 44 -6.57 1.54 39.76
C GLU A 44 -5.66 1.91 38.59
N ALA A 45 -4.33 1.83 38.77
CA ALA A 45 -3.36 2.07 37.71
C ALA A 45 -3.49 1.06 36.56
N LEU A 46 -3.70 -0.22 36.87
CA LEU A 46 -3.91 -1.27 35.87
C LEU A 46 -5.19 -1.06 35.07
N GLU A 47 -6.28 -0.66 35.72
CA GLU A 47 -7.54 -0.37 35.02
C GLU A 47 -7.41 0.87 34.12
N ALA A 48 -6.70 1.92 34.59
CA ALA A 48 -6.40 3.09 33.77
C ALA A 48 -5.51 2.74 32.55
N GLU A 49 -4.51 1.87 32.72
CA GLU A 49 -3.66 1.40 31.62
C GLU A 49 -4.42 0.54 30.62
N LYS A 50 -5.32 -0.32 31.08
CA LYS A 50 -6.20 -1.12 30.22
C LYS A 50 -7.13 -0.23 29.40
N GLU A 51 -7.71 0.79 30.02
CA GLU A 51 -8.57 1.76 29.33
C GLU A 51 -7.79 2.51 28.25
N LEU A 52 -6.59 3.02 28.59
CA LEU A 52 -5.73 3.71 27.64
C LEU A 52 -5.33 2.78 26.48
N THR A 53 -4.96 1.53 26.79
CA THR A 53 -4.62 0.52 25.78
C THR A 53 -5.80 0.26 24.84
N ALA A 54 -7.01 0.07 25.37
CA ALA A 54 -8.21 -0.11 24.57
C ALA A 54 -8.49 1.09 23.64
N GLN A 55 -8.34 2.32 24.14
CA GLN A 55 -8.48 3.53 23.33
C GLN A 55 -7.42 3.62 22.22
N LEU A 56 -6.17 3.28 22.53
CA LEU A 56 -5.07 3.26 21.57
C LEU A 56 -5.27 2.18 20.50
N GLU A 57 -5.73 0.98 20.86
CA GLU A 57 -6.04 -0.07 19.91
C GLU A 57 -7.12 0.36 18.92
N VAL A 58 -8.19 1.00 19.40
CA VAL A 58 -9.25 1.55 18.54
C VAL A 58 -8.68 2.61 17.60
N ARG A 59 -7.86 3.54 18.11
CA ARG A 59 -7.22 4.57 17.27
C ARG A 59 -6.30 3.97 16.21
N VAL A 60 -5.50 2.98 16.58
CA VAL A 60 -4.58 2.29 15.66
C VAL A 60 -5.37 1.53 14.59
N ARG A 61 -6.46 0.86 14.96
CA ARG A 61 -7.35 0.19 13.98
C ARG A 61 -7.96 1.20 13.01
N ALA A 62 -8.55 2.27 13.51
CA ALA A 62 -9.12 3.32 12.68
C ALA A 62 -8.09 3.96 11.74
N GLN A 63 -6.86 4.19 12.23
CA GLN A 63 -5.78 4.73 11.41
C GLN A 63 -5.32 3.73 10.35
N LYS A 64 -5.21 2.44 10.69
CA LYS A 64 -4.87 1.38 9.72
C LYS A 64 -5.91 1.28 8.61
N GLU A 65 -7.20 1.25 8.98
CA GLU A 65 -8.30 1.22 8.01
C GLU A 65 -8.27 2.44 7.08
N LYS A 66 -8.00 3.63 7.63
CA LYS A 66 -7.84 4.86 6.85
C LYS A 66 -6.66 4.76 5.87
N THR A 67 -5.49 4.32 6.34
CA THR A 67 -4.30 4.19 5.50
C THR A 67 -4.47 3.12 4.44
N GLU A 68 -5.11 1.99 4.76
CA GLU A 68 -5.43 0.96 3.78
C GLU A 68 -6.40 1.48 2.72
N ARG A 69 -7.42 2.24 3.12
CA ARG A 69 -8.35 2.88 2.18
C ARG A 69 -7.63 3.85 1.26
N GLN A 70 -6.83 4.75 1.81
CA GLN A 70 -6.01 5.69 1.03
C GLN A 70 -5.03 4.96 0.10
N GLY A 71 -4.43 3.86 0.56
CA GLY A 71 -3.55 3.03 -0.26
C GLY A 71 -4.27 2.40 -1.45
N ARG A 72 -5.50 1.92 -1.26
CA ARG A 72 -6.32 1.37 -2.35
C ARG A 72 -6.77 2.44 -3.34
N GLU A 73 -7.17 3.62 -2.85
CA GLU A 73 -7.55 4.77 -3.68
C GLU A 73 -6.36 5.22 -4.54
N LEU A 74 -5.19 5.43 -3.93
CA LEU A 74 -3.97 5.79 -4.66
C LEU A 74 -3.52 4.70 -5.65
N GLN A 75 -3.65 3.42 -5.29
CA GLN A 75 -3.30 2.33 -6.20
C GLN A 75 -4.21 2.32 -7.43
N THR A 76 -5.51 2.55 -7.24
CA THR A 76 -6.48 2.65 -8.33
C THR A 76 -6.13 3.82 -9.26
N GLU A 77 -5.76 4.97 -8.69
CA GLU A 77 -5.36 6.15 -9.46
C GLU A 77 -4.05 5.92 -10.23
N ILE A 78 -3.07 5.25 -9.63
CA ILE A 78 -1.82 4.87 -10.31
C ILE A 78 -2.11 3.96 -11.49
N ASP A 79 -2.99 2.97 -11.32
CA ASP A 79 -3.32 2.03 -12.39
C ASP A 79 -4.09 2.73 -13.53
N ARG A 80 -4.96 3.69 -13.20
CA ARG A 80 -5.60 4.57 -14.19
C ARG A 80 -4.59 5.41 -14.96
N LEU A 81 -3.72 6.14 -14.27
CA LEU A 81 -2.69 7.00 -14.90
C LEU A 81 -1.73 6.20 -15.79
N LYS A 82 -1.40 4.96 -15.40
CA LYS A 82 -0.59 4.06 -16.24
C LYS A 82 -1.30 3.68 -17.54
N GLN A 83 -2.61 3.44 -17.49
CA GLN A 83 -3.40 3.15 -18.70
C GLN A 83 -3.45 4.38 -19.60
N GLU A 84 -3.76 5.55 -19.06
CA GLU A 84 -3.78 6.81 -19.81
C GLU A 84 -2.42 7.12 -20.47
N LEU A 85 -1.31 6.85 -19.76
CA LEU A 85 0.03 7.00 -20.32
C LEU A 85 0.29 6.03 -21.47
N ALA A 86 -0.10 4.76 -21.34
CA ALA A 86 0.06 3.78 -22.40
C ALA A 86 -0.74 4.16 -23.66
N ASP A 87 -1.97 4.64 -23.49
CA ASP A 87 -2.80 5.11 -24.59
C ASP A 87 -2.20 6.35 -25.28
N ALA A 88 -1.70 7.31 -24.49
CA ALA A 88 -1.01 8.49 -25.01
C ALA A 88 0.27 8.13 -25.78
N GLU A 89 1.05 7.13 -25.31
CA GLU A 89 2.22 6.63 -26.04
C GLU A 89 1.85 6.03 -27.41
N ILE A 90 0.78 5.24 -27.47
CA ILE A 90 0.26 4.68 -28.72
C ILE A 90 -0.16 5.79 -29.69
N GLN A 91 -0.89 6.79 -29.21
CA GLN A 91 -1.32 7.93 -30.02
C GLN A 91 -0.13 8.74 -30.53
N ALA A 92 0.86 9.01 -29.68
CA ALA A 92 2.08 9.73 -30.06
C ALA A 92 2.88 8.97 -31.13
N GLN A 93 3.00 7.64 -31.02
CA GLN A 93 3.62 6.81 -32.05
C GLN A 93 2.85 6.85 -33.38
N ARG A 94 1.51 6.79 -33.32
CA ARG A 94 0.64 6.89 -34.49
C ARG A 94 0.83 8.23 -35.21
N MET A 95 0.80 9.33 -34.45
CA MET A 95 1.00 10.67 -34.99
C MET A 95 2.39 10.84 -35.61
N ARG A 96 3.46 10.32 -34.98
CA ARG A 96 4.81 10.31 -35.57
C ARG A 96 4.86 9.57 -36.90
N ARG A 97 4.28 8.36 -36.96
CA ARG A 97 4.23 7.56 -38.19
C ARG A 97 3.52 8.32 -39.31
N THR A 98 2.37 8.90 -39.02
CA THR A 98 1.60 9.65 -40.02
C THR A 98 2.32 10.92 -40.46
N ASN A 99 3.02 11.62 -39.56
CA ASN A 99 3.86 12.76 -39.95
C ASN A 99 5.02 12.35 -40.87
N THR A 100 5.70 11.25 -40.58
CA THR A 100 6.75 10.69 -41.46
C THR A 100 6.18 10.36 -42.83
N GLN A 101 5.02 9.70 -42.89
CA GLN A 101 4.36 9.34 -44.16
C GLN A 101 3.96 10.59 -44.97
N LEU A 102 3.42 11.61 -44.32
CA LEU A 102 3.11 12.90 -44.96
C LEU A 102 4.35 13.58 -45.53
N ARG A 103 5.46 13.62 -44.76
CA ARG A 103 6.73 14.19 -45.24
C ARG A 103 7.27 13.45 -46.46
N GLN A 104 7.25 12.12 -46.43
CA GLN A 104 7.65 11.29 -47.58
C GLN A 104 6.77 11.56 -48.80
N SER A 105 5.46 11.68 -48.61
CA SER A 105 4.54 11.96 -49.71
C SER A 105 4.72 13.36 -50.29
N ILE A 106 4.99 14.37 -49.45
CA ILE A 106 5.30 15.73 -49.90
C ILE A 106 6.61 15.74 -50.69
N GLN A 107 7.61 14.97 -50.25
CA GLN A 107 8.88 14.86 -50.96
C GLN A 107 8.70 14.23 -52.34
N ALA A 108 7.98 13.10 -52.43
CA ALA A 108 7.70 12.44 -53.71
C ALA A 108 6.91 13.34 -54.68
N LEU A 109 5.93 14.10 -54.17
CA LEU A 109 5.20 15.08 -54.98
C LEU A 109 6.10 16.22 -55.48
N ARG A 110 7.07 16.68 -54.69
CA ARG A 110 8.04 17.71 -55.11
C ARG A 110 8.96 17.18 -56.20
N GLU A 111 9.50 15.98 -56.04
CA GLU A 111 10.36 15.32 -57.04
C GLU A 111 9.62 15.15 -58.37
N ALA A 112 8.38 14.63 -58.33
CA ALA A 112 7.55 14.47 -59.52
C ALA A 112 7.19 15.82 -60.20
N ALA A 113 6.94 16.87 -59.39
CA ALA A 113 6.70 18.22 -59.91
C ALA A 113 7.96 18.84 -60.55
N GLU A 114 9.15 18.61 -59.98
CA GLU A 114 10.44 19.04 -60.55
C GLU A 114 10.76 18.32 -61.87
N GLU A 115 10.41 17.05 -61.98
CA GLU A 115 10.52 16.27 -63.22
C GLU A 115 9.43 16.62 -64.26
N GLY A 116 8.45 17.44 -63.89
CA GLY A 116 7.32 17.82 -64.75
C GLY A 116 6.33 16.68 -65.00
N VAL A 117 6.41 15.59 -64.23
CA VAL A 117 5.55 14.41 -64.37
C VAL A 117 4.48 14.44 -63.29
N ALA A 118 3.25 14.78 -63.66
CA ALA A 118 2.10 14.64 -62.76
C ALA A 118 1.65 13.18 -62.72
N GLU A 119 2.18 12.38 -61.78
CA GLU A 119 1.80 10.99 -61.62
C GLU A 119 0.54 10.82 -60.75
N PRO A 120 -0.58 10.31 -61.28
CA PRO A 120 -1.84 10.18 -60.53
C PRO A 120 -1.74 9.33 -59.26
N HIS A 121 -0.81 8.37 -59.23
CA HIS A 121 -0.63 7.49 -58.07
C HIS A 121 0.02 8.21 -56.88
N LEU A 122 0.94 9.16 -57.11
CA LEU A 122 1.55 9.98 -56.06
C LEU A 122 0.53 10.94 -55.43
N ILE A 123 -0.38 11.48 -56.24
CA ILE A 123 -1.49 12.32 -55.76
C ILE A 123 -2.43 11.49 -54.88
N ASN A 124 -2.80 10.28 -55.32
CA ASN A 124 -3.63 9.38 -54.52
C ASN A 124 -2.93 8.95 -53.22
N GLN A 125 -1.63 8.72 -53.26
CA GLN A 125 -0.82 8.40 -52.07
C GLN A 125 -0.76 9.57 -51.08
N ALA A 126 -0.59 10.79 -51.58
CA ALA A 126 -0.62 12.00 -50.75
C ALA A 126 -1.97 12.22 -50.09
N MET A 127 -3.06 12.10 -50.85
CA MET A 127 -4.42 12.22 -50.35
C MET A 127 -4.73 11.13 -49.30
N SER A 128 -4.26 9.90 -49.50
CA SER A 128 -4.42 8.83 -48.51
C SER A 128 -3.67 9.12 -47.21
N SER A 129 -2.48 9.71 -47.31
CA SER A 129 -1.65 10.07 -46.16
C SER A 129 -2.25 11.27 -45.40
N GLU A 130 -2.85 12.23 -46.11
CA GLU A 130 -3.59 13.36 -45.54
C GLU A 130 -4.85 12.91 -44.83
N LEU A 131 -5.63 12.01 -45.42
CA LEU A 131 -6.80 11.41 -44.78
C LEU A 131 -6.43 10.65 -43.51
N GLU A 132 -5.33 9.90 -43.52
CA GLU A 132 -4.83 9.25 -42.31
C GLU A 132 -4.38 10.28 -41.27
N GLY A 133 -3.72 11.36 -41.68
CA GLY A 133 -3.37 12.49 -40.80
C GLY A 133 -4.58 13.10 -40.09
N LEU A 134 -5.62 13.41 -40.85
CA LEU A 134 -6.87 13.96 -40.32
C LEU A 134 -7.59 12.99 -39.38
N ARG A 135 -7.55 11.69 -39.67
CA ARG A 135 -8.14 10.66 -38.80
C ARG A 135 -7.41 10.57 -37.46
N VAL A 136 -6.09 10.53 -37.49
CA VAL A 136 -5.27 10.47 -36.26
C VAL A 136 -5.43 11.73 -35.43
N ALA A 137 -5.45 12.92 -36.06
CA ALA A 137 -5.72 14.17 -35.35
C ALA A 137 -7.10 14.16 -34.67
N ARG A 138 -8.15 13.77 -35.40
CA ARG A 138 -9.52 13.69 -34.85
C ARG A 138 -9.67 12.65 -33.74
N GLU A 139 -8.94 11.54 -33.82
CA GLU A 139 -8.90 10.52 -32.77
C GLU A 139 -8.23 11.06 -31.51
N GLY A 140 -7.13 11.81 -31.65
CA GLY A 140 -6.48 12.54 -30.56
C GLY A 140 -7.42 13.55 -29.91
N ASP A 141 -8.05 14.42 -30.70
CA ASP A 141 -9.01 15.42 -30.20
C ASP A 141 -10.14 14.76 -29.39
N ARG A 142 -10.66 13.61 -29.87
CA ARG A 142 -11.71 12.87 -29.15
C ARG A 142 -11.20 12.27 -27.84
N ALA A 143 -10.01 11.69 -27.84
CA ALA A 143 -9.43 11.14 -26.62
C ALA A 143 -9.17 12.22 -25.56
N GLU A 144 -8.72 13.40 -25.98
CA GLU A 144 -8.58 14.56 -25.08
C GLU A 144 -9.95 15.00 -24.53
N MET A 145 -10.98 15.08 -25.38
CA MET A 145 -12.34 15.41 -24.94
C MET A 145 -12.90 14.37 -23.97
N ASP A 146 -12.71 13.09 -24.23
CA ASP A 146 -13.17 11.99 -23.36
C ASP A 146 -12.44 12.01 -22.01
N ALA A 147 -11.14 12.32 -21.99
CA ALA A 147 -10.37 12.52 -20.76
C ALA A 147 -10.89 13.72 -19.95
N ILE A 148 -11.12 14.86 -20.61
CA ILE A 148 -11.69 16.06 -19.96
C ILE A 148 -13.09 15.74 -19.39
N LEU A 149 -13.94 15.04 -20.14
CA LEU A 149 -15.28 14.65 -19.66
C LEU A 149 -15.19 13.66 -18.49
N GLY A 150 -14.22 12.75 -18.51
CA GLY A 150 -13.93 11.83 -17.41
C GLY A 150 -13.59 12.55 -16.10
N GLU A 151 -12.80 13.63 -16.18
CA GLU A 151 -12.44 14.48 -15.03
C GLU A 151 -13.57 15.42 -14.57
N LEU A 152 -14.34 15.98 -15.50
CA LEU A 152 -15.43 16.92 -15.16
C LEU A 152 -16.65 16.22 -14.55
N LYS A 153 -16.93 14.98 -14.93
CA LYS A 153 -18.10 14.23 -14.45
C LYS A 153 -18.14 14.06 -12.93
N PRO A 154 -17.08 13.59 -12.24
CA PRO A 154 -17.10 13.47 -10.78
C PRO A 154 -17.23 14.83 -10.08
N LEU A 155 -16.61 15.90 -10.62
CA LEU A 155 -16.73 17.25 -10.07
C LEU A 155 -18.16 17.81 -10.15
N LEU A 156 -18.89 17.47 -11.22
CA LEU A 156 -20.29 17.84 -11.39
C LEU A 156 -21.25 17.03 -10.51
N GLU A 157 -20.92 15.76 -10.24
CA GLU A 157 -21.70 14.91 -9.32
C GLU A 157 -21.50 15.37 -7.86
N GLU A 158 -20.27 15.71 -7.46
CA GLU A 158 -19.94 16.24 -6.14
C GLU A 158 -20.61 17.60 -5.84
N THR A 159 -20.73 18.48 -6.85
CA THR A 159 -21.45 19.76 -6.70
C THR A 159 -22.97 19.62 -6.69
N ARG A 160 -23.52 18.47 -7.11
CA ARG A 160 -24.96 18.21 -7.12
C ARG A 160 -25.44 17.56 -5.82
N ASP A 161 -24.55 16.84 -5.15
CA ASP A 161 -24.79 16.17 -3.87
C ASP A 161 -24.43 17.05 -2.63
N ALA A 162 -23.87 18.25 -2.86
CA ALA A 162 -23.57 19.28 -1.86
C ALA A 162 -24.69 20.35 -1.76
#